data_AF-A0A958LU64-F1
#
_entry.id   AF-A0A958LU64-F1
#
_cell.length_a   1.000
_cell.length_b   1.000
_cell.length_c   1.000
_cell.angle_alpha   90.00
_cell.angle_beta   90.00
_cell.angle_gamma   90.00
#
_symmetry.space_group_name_H-M   'P 1'
#
loop_
_entity.id
_entity.type
_entity.pdbx_description
1 polymer ?
#
loop_
_entity_poly.entity_id
_entity_poly.type
_entity_poly.pdbx_seq_one_letter_code
_entity_poly.pdbx_strand_id
1 'polypeptide(L)'
;FAGFLSQYDSPDHQWGLNVFYDDAVETFSGSSAETPFTKSRQDLMTGLSSLRGSRNHGNTYFKPALENFRAVIEKDLQLDQDPQTKYLIYFLSDGGNLDGFDLPSHIQKVMDLAPSRIFINTGFYGDSNIQGEVGEGLMRSLAHFGKGEFFDLRAGDSLIINPLLLEKDYDPWELQEFMVYNLNAGFCLDGKIDSDSDSDGLCDRDELALIDKGFSPTNRFSFDDGYGDYFHWRRLVFRELHPECLDRSDDDHDLLTNCEEKLIRNDLAQNNLLGELDPRNPDSDGDGLIDGLEVLVFGAYQFRAPLNPFNGLSAYLDPEGVDALTQIKEHRNPLMFDPEARRNVFDLRPTGFSDQGQACYSYSHSELPLYPAFSIRPGRTLAEIDHGKHENSILVYKLQRRQRRNGGHLSYQFSIQRRQLPELIFPNGGAIDTADPLFQEYLFTEEKP
;
A
#
# COMPACT_ATOMS: atom_id res chain seq x y z
N PHE A 1 -17.06 18.33 -20.01
CA PHE A 1 -18.38 17.84 -19.54
C PHE A 1 -19.37 17.48 -20.66
N ALA A 2 -19.77 18.40 -21.55
CA ALA A 2 -20.71 18.03 -22.64
C ALA A 2 -20.21 16.89 -23.55
N GLY A 3 -18.90 16.88 -23.84
CA GLY A 3 -18.22 15.78 -24.55
C GLY A 3 -18.12 14.49 -23.72
N PHE A 4 -18.01 14.60 -22.39
CA PHE A 4 -18.03 13.47 -21.47
C PHE A 4 -19.40 12.80 -21.49
N LEU A 5 -20.49 13.55 -21.32
CA LEU A 5 -21.84 12.98 -21.36
C LEU A 5 -22.19 12.34 -22.70
N SER A 6 -21.71 12.87 -23.82
CA SER A 6 -21.94 12.26 -25.13
C SER A 6 -21.26 10.90 -25.30
N GLN A 7 -20.23 10.59 -24.52
CA GLN A 7 -19.56 9.28 -24.57
C GLN A 7 -20.37 8.19 -23.85
N TYR A 8 -21.35 8.56 -23.02
CA TYR A 8 -22.05 7.65 -22.12
C TYR A 8 -23.58 7.71 -22.23
N ASP A 9 -24.07 8.21 -23.36
CA ASP A 9 -25.50 8.32 -23.71
C ASP A 9 -26.06 6.91 -24.05
N SER A 10 -26.26 6.07 -23.02
CA SER A 10 -26.83 4.72 -23.11
C SER A 10 -28.19 4.66 -22.42
N PRO A 11 -29.18 3.91 -22.94
CA PRO A 11 -30.49 3.71 -22.28
C PRO A 11 -30.40 3.06 -20.90
N ASP A 12 -29.28 2.40 -20.60
CA ASP A 12 -29.02 1.68 -19.35
C ASP A 12 -28.34 2.56 -18.30
N HIS A 13 -27.92 3.78 -18.67
CA HIS A 13 -27.32 4.73 -17.72
C HIS A 13 -28.35 5.70 -17.16
N GLN A 14 -28.20 5.99 -15.88
CA GLN A 14 -28.93 7.07 -15.21
C GLN A 14 -27.93 8.01 -14.54
N TRP A 15 -28.30 9.28 -14.41
CA TRP A 15 -27.42 10.33 -13.97
C TRP A 15 -27.99 11.06 -12.77
N GLY A 16 -27.13 11.35 -11.80
CA GLY A 16 -27.40 12.28 -10.71
C GLY A 16 -26.29 13.33 -10.71
N LEU A 17 -26.66 14.59 -10.48
CA LEU A 17 -25.70 15.68 -10.32
C LEU A 17 -25.92 16.33 -8.96
N ASN A 18 -24.90 16.29 -8.11
CA ASN A 18 -24.91 16.97 -6.82
C ASN A 18 -23.87 18.08 -6.85
N VAL A 19 -24.21 19.21 -6.25
CA VAL A 19 -23.33 20.36 -6.14
C VAL A 19 -23.24 20.78 -4.70
N PHE A 20 -22.02 21.05 -4.25
CA PHE A 20 -21.70 21.36 -2.87
C PHE A 20 -21.31 22.83 -2.76
N TYR A 21 -21.91 23.54 -1.81
CA TYR A 21 -21.54 24.91 -1.47
C TYR A 21 -21.65 25.06 0.04
N ASP A 22 -20.55 25.42 0.71
CA ASP A 22 -20.51 25.54 2.17
C ASP A 22 -21.11 24.28 2.86
N ASP A 23 -22.12 24.44 3.70
CA ASP A 23 -22.81 23.36 4.40
C ASP A 23 -24.02 22.78 3.64
N ALA A 24 -24.26 23.19 2.40
CA ALA A 24 -25.42 22.81 1.61
C ALA A 24 -25.06 21.89 0.43
N VAL A 25 -25.99 20.96 0.12
CA VAL A 25 -25.95 20.13 -1.08
C VAL A 25 -27.18 20.43 -1.94
N GLU A 26 -26.96 20.81 -3.18
CA GLU A 26 -28.01 20.96 -4.18
C GLU A 26 -27.98 19.76 -5.13
N THR A 27 -29.06 18.96 -5.10
CA THR A 27 -29.23 17.79 -5.97
C THR A 27 -30.05 18.17 -7.19
N PHE A 28 -29.45 18.01 -8.37
CA PHE A 28 -30.09 18.10 -9.67
C PHE A 28 -30.38 16.67 -10.16
N SER A 29 -31.53 16.13 -9.76
CA SER A 29 -32.11 14.91 -10.30
C SER A 29 -33.36 15.25 -11.12
N GLY A 30 -33.64 14.50 -12.18
CA GLY A 30 -34.67 14.88 -13.17
C GLY A 30 -36.07 15.06 -12.60
N SER A 31 -36.83 15.99 -13.19
CA SER A 31 -38.26 16.38 -13.06
C SER A 31 -39.05 16.30 -11.73
N SER A 32 -38.65 15.56 -10.69
CA SER A 32 -39.31 15.51 -9.38
C SER A 32 -38.35 15.11 -8.24
N ALA A 33 -38.67 15.51 -7.01
CA ALA A 33 -37.92 15.14 -5.80
C ALA A 33 -37.97 13.63 -5.46
N GLU A 34 -38.67 12.81 -6.25
CA GLU A 34 -38.93 11.40 -5.97
C GLU A 34 -37.89 10.46 -6.59
N THR A 35 -37.29 10.80 -7.73
CA THR A 35 -36.28 9.96 -8.40
C THR A 35 -34.87 10.56 -8.28
N PRO A 36 -33.93 9.89 -7.59
CA PRO A 36 -32.56 10.40 -7.40
C PRO A 36 -31.73 10.47 -8.69
N PHE A 37 -32.10 9.70 -9.72
CA PHE A 37 -31.40 9.64 -10.99
C PHE A 37 -32.34 9.94 -12.17
N THR A 38 -31.78 10.46 -13.28
CA THR A 38 -32.51 10.74 -14.51
C THR A 38 -31.84 10.10 -15.73
N LYS A 39 -32.67 9.58 -16.64
CA LYS A 39 -32.24 9.17 -17.99
C LYS A 39 -32.24 10.34 -18.98
N SER A 40 -32.84 11.48 -18.60
CA SER A 40 -32.95 12.66 -19.46
C SER A 40 -31.63 13.44 -19.44
N ARG A 41 -30.89 13.34 -20.54
CA ARG A 41 -29.72 14.20 -20.79
C ARG A 41 -30.06 15.69 -20.69
N GLN A 42 -31.28 16.08 -21.07
CA GLN A 42 -31.71 17.47 -21.01
C GLN A 42 -31.80 18.00 -19.57
N ASP A 43 -32.24 17.15 -18.63
CA ASP A 43 -32.33 17.50 -17.22
C ASP A 43 -30.93 17.74 -16.64
N LEU A 44 -29.99 16.85 -16.98
CA LEU A 44 -28.60 16.97 -16.57
C LEU A 44 -27.92 18.21 -17.16
N MET A 45 -28.14 18.50 -18.46
CA MET A 45 -27.62 19.71 -19.10
C MET A 45 -28.21 20.99 -18.50
N THR A 46 -29.45 20.92 -18.00
CA THR A 46 -30.09 22.03 -17.30
C THR A 46 -29.44 22.27 -15.95
N GLY A 47 -29.19 21.23 -15.15
CA GLY A 47 -28.43 21.32 -13.89
C GLY A 47 -26.99 21.79 -14.09
N LEU A 48 -26.32 21.38 -15.16
CA LEU A 48 -24.99 21.90 -15.50
C LEU A 48 -25.01 23.37 -15.94
N SER A 49 -26.14 23.83 -16.48
CA SER A 49 -26.27 25.23 -16.91
C SER A 49 -26.56 26.15 -15.72
N SER A 50 -27.31 25.68 -14.71
CA SER A 50 -27.49 26.44 -13.45
C SER A 50 -26.16 26.62 -12.70
N LEU A 51 -25.26 25.63 -12.76
CA LEU A 51 -23.90 25.71 -12.21
C LEU A 51 -23.05 26.86 -12.78
N ARG A 52 -23.24 27.25 -14.04
CA ARG A 52 -22.47 28.36 -14.63
C ARG A 52 -22.84 29.71 -14.05
N GLY A 53 -24.01 29.82 -13.41
CA GLY A 53 -24.50 31.03 -12.79
C GLY A 53 -24.24 31.13 -11.28
N SER A 54 -23.87 30.02 -10.63
CA SER A 54 -23.55 30.01 -9.21
C SER A 54 -22.13 30.54 -8.96
N ARG A 55 -21.94 31.25 -7.86
CA ARG A 55 -20.60 31.68 -7.42
C ARG A 55 -20.01 30.56 -6.57
N ASN A 56 -18.70 30.34 -6.69
CA ASN A 56 -17.98 29.54 -5.71
C ASN A 56 -18.02 30.29 -4.37
N HIS A 57 -18.66 29.69 -3.36
CA HIS A 57 -18.86 30.28 -2.04
C HIS A 57 -17.76 29.90 -1.03
N GLY A 58 -16.87 28.97 -1.37
CA GLY A 58 -15.76 28.59 -0.50
C GLY A 58 -15.56 27.08 -0.41
N ASN A 59 -15.26 26.60 0.80
CA ASN A 59 -14.75 25.26 1.07
C ASN A 59 -15.71 24.12 0.66
N THR A 60 -15.14 23.00 0.23
CA THR A 60 -15.87 21.74 0.05
C THR A 60 -16.04 21.03 1.40
N TYR A 61 -17.28 20.90 1.91
CA TYR A 61 -17.54 20.11 3.12
C TYR A 61 -17.85 18.65 2.73
N PHE A 62 -16.86 17.77 2.93
CA PHE A 62 -16.94 16.37 2.51
C PHE A 62 -18.00 15.55 3.25
N LYS A 63 -18.26 15.85 4.52
CA LYS A 63 -19.24 15.12 5.32
C LYS A 63 -20.68 15.23 4.77
N PRO A 64 -21.26 16.45 4.59
CA PRO A 64 -22.56 16.60 3.94
C PRO A 64 -22.61 15.95 2.57
N ALA A 65 -21.51 15.99 1.82
CA ALA A 65 -21.45 15.40 0.49
C ALA A 65 -21.59 13.87 0.50
N LEU A 66 -20.81 13.19 1.36
CA LEU A 66 -20.88 11.74 1.53
C LEU A 66 -22.23 11.30 2.13
N GLU A 67 -22.78 12.06 3.10
CA GLU A 67 -24.11 11.80 3.64
C GLU A 67 -25.21 11.93 2.58
N ASN A 68 -25.09 12.92 1.68
CA ASN A 68 -26.00 13.07 0.56
C ASN A 68 -25.90 11.89 -0.43
N PHE A 69 -24.69 11.47 -0.82
CA PHE A 69 -24.53 10.29 -1.69
C PHE A 69 -25.14 9.04 -1.06
N ARG A 70 -24.88 8.84 0.24
CA ARG A 70 -25.47 7.71 0.97
C ARG A 70 -26.99 7.74 0.86
N ALA A 71 -27.62 8.87 1.16
CA ALA A 71 -29.07 9.02 1.10
C ALA A 71 -29.64 8.82 -0.31
N VAL A 72 -28.95 9.31 -1.35
CA VAL A 72 -29.34 9.17 -2.76
C VAL A 72 -29.29 7.70 -3.18
N ILE A 73 -28.22 6.98 -2.85
CA ILE A 73 -28.05 5.55 -3.16
C ILE A 73 -29.01 4.69 -2.35
N GLU A 74 -29.15 4.93 -1.04
CA GLU A 74 -30.14 4.24 -0.20
C GLU A 74 -31.55 4.35 -0.77
N LYS A 75 -31.93 5.55 -1.23
CA LYS A 75 -33.24 5.79 -1.83
C LYS A 75 -33.39 5.05 -3.16
N ASP A 76 -32.36 5.06 -4.00
CA ASP A 76 -32.39 4.34 -5.28
C ASP A 76 -32.49 2.83 -5.07
N LEU A 77 -31.71 2.25 -4.15
CA LEU A 77 -31.80 0.83 -3.78
C LEU A 77 -33.19 0.41 -3.26
N GLN A 78 -33.96 1.36 -2.69
CA GLN A 78 -35.34 1.11 -2.29
C GLN A 78 -36.32 1.09 -3.48
N LEU A 79 -36.03 1.88 -4.53
CA LEU A 79 -36.86 2.02 -5.73
C LEU A 79 -36.51 0.99 -6.80
N ASP A 80 -35.22 0.73 -6.99
CA ASP A 80 -34.63 -0.22 -7.93
C ASP A 80 -33.87 -1.30 -7.15
N GLN A 81 -34.41 -2.52 -7.20
CA GLN A 81 -33.83 -3.68 -6.53
C GLN A 81 -33.00 -4.55 -7.48
N ASP A 82 -32.68 -4.08 -8.68
CA ASP A 82 -31.80 -4.82 -9.59
C ASP A 82 -30.43 -5.03 -8.93
N PRO A 83 -30.02 -6.29 -8.66
CA PRO A 83 -28.72 -6.56 -8.07
C PRO A 83 -27.54 -6.23 -8.99
N GLN A 84 -27.78 -5.98 -10.28
CA GLN A 84 -26.77 -5.62 -11.28
C GLN A 84 -26.50 -4.11 -11.35
N THR A 85 -27.35 -3.26 -10.75
CA THR A 85 -27.15 -1.80 -10.79
C THR A 85 -25.85 -1.42 -10.08
N LYS A 86 -24.96 -0.69 -10.75
CA LYS A 86 -23.69 -0.18 -10.22
C LYS A 86 -23.76 1.33 -10.06
N TYR A 87 -23.14 1.84 -8.99
CA TYR A 87 -23.07 3.26 -8.66
C TYR A 87 -21.65 3.76 -8.90
N LEU A 88 -21.51 4.64 -9.89
CA LEU A 88 -20.25 5.30 -10.23
C LEU A 88 -20.33 6.75 -9.75
N ILE A 89 -19.59 7.07 -8.70
CA ILE A 89 -19.52 8.42 -8.14
C ILE A 89 -18.28 9.10 -8.71
N TYR A 90 -18.44 10.33 -9.22
CA TYR A 90 -17.33 11.19 -9.63
C TYR A 90 -17.34 12.43 -8.74
N PHE A 91 -16.38 12.50 -7.83
CA PHE A 91 -16.20 13.60 -6.90
C PHE A 91 -15.18 14.58 -7.44
N LEU A 92 -15.58 15.80 -7.77
CA LEU A 92 -14.67 16.83 -8.27
C LEU A 92 -14.51 17.90 -7.19
N SER A 93 -13.28 18.18 -6.77
CA SER A 93 -13.02 19.19 -5.73
C SER A 93 -11.63 19.81 -5.85
N ASP A 94 -11.51 21.01 -5.29
CA ASP A 94 -10.25 21.72 -5.05
C ASP A 94 -9.56 21.32 -3.73
N GLY A 95 -10.16 20.39 -2.96
CA GLY A 95 -9.56 19.85 -1.73
C GLY A 95 -9.71 20.76 -0.51
N GLY A 96 -10.88 21.38 -0.34
CA GLY A 96 -11.19 22.28 0.78
C GLY A 96 -11.05 21.69 2.20
N ASN A 97 -11.29 22.54 3.20
CA ASN A 97 -10.94 22.32 4.62
C ASN A 97 -11.52 21.03 5.26
N LEU A 98 -10.69 20.38 6.09
CA LEU A 98 -10.90 19.10 6.77
C LEU A 98 -10.87 19.23 8.30
N ASP A 99 -11.67 20.12 8.88
CA ASP A 99 -11.67 20.24 10.34
C ASP A 99 -12.30 18.99 10.98
N GLY A 100 -11.45 18.03 11.40
CA GLY A 100 -11.78 16.91 12.28
C GLY A 100 -12.64 15.80 11.66
N PHE A 101 -12.57 15.59 10.35
CA PHE A 101 -13.40 14.62 9.65
C PHE A 101 -12.74 13.23 9.54
N ASP A 102 -13.33 12.23 10.19
CA ASP A 102 -13.01 10.81 9.99
C ASP A 102 -13.55 10.34 8.63
N LEU A 103 -12.77 10.60 7.59
CA LEU A 103 -13.12 10.29 6.22
C LEU A 103 -13.31 8.76 5.98
N PRO A 104 -12.40 7.87 6.41
CA PRO A 104 -12.52 6.43 6.15
C PRO A 104 -13.84 5.83 6.65
N SER A 105 -14.26 6.17 7.88
CA SER A 105 -15.52 5.68 8.46
C SER A 105 -16.77 6.12 7.68
N HIS A 106 -16.75 7.31 7.09
CA HIS A 106 -17.89 7.80 6.30
C HIS A 106 -17.93 7.19 4.91
N ILE A 107 -16.76 6.98 4.27
CA ILE A 107 -16.69 6.26 3.00
C ILE A 107 -17.18 4.82 3.20
N GLN A 108 -16.71 4.13 4.24
CA GLN A 108 -17.12 2.76 4.51
C GLN A 108 -18.65 2.63 4.64
N LYS A 109 -19.30 3.57 5.34
CA LYS A 109 -20.78 3.60 5.45
C LYS A 109 -21.48 3.74 4.09
N VAL A 110 -20.87 4.42 3.12
CA VAL A 110 -21.40 4.50 1.75
C VAL A 110 -21.18 3.16 1.04
N MET A 111 -19.97 2.61 1.12
CA MET A 111 -19.60 1.37 0.46
C MET A 111 -20.41 0.16 0.98
N ASP A 112 -20.76 0.15 2.26
CA ASP A 112 -21.55 -0.89 2.92
C ASP A 112 -23.01 -0.97 2.44
N LEU A 113 -23.52 0.08 1.78
CA LEU A 113 -24.89 0.07 1.25
C LEU A 113 -25.08 -0.99 0.16
N ALA A 114 -24.08 -1.16 -0.69
CA ALA A 114 -24.08 -2.12 -1.78
C ALA A 114 -22.64 -2.58 -2.06
N PRO A 115 -22.14 -3.55 -1.29
CA PRO A 115 -20.78 -4.06 -1.43
C PRO A 115 -20.47 -4.48 -2.87
N SER A 116 -19.28 -4.11 -3.37
CA SER A 116 -18.81 -4.35 -4.74
C SER A 116 -19.64 -3.71 -5.86
N ARG A 117 -20.59 -2.82 -5.54
CA ARG A 117 -21.44 -2.13 -6.51
C ARG A 117 -21.24 -0.61 -6.53
N ILE A 118 -20.50 -0.05 -5.56
CA ILE A 118 -20.26 1.38 -5.44
C ILE A 118 -18.78 1.64 -5.69
N PHE A 119 -18.48 2.66 -6.50
CA PHE A 119 -17.11 3.09 -6.81
C PHE A 119 -17.04 4.61 -6.75
N ILE A 120 -16.09 5.15 -5.99
CA ILE A 120 -15.89 6.60 -5.84
C ILE A 120 -14.60 6.99 -6.54
N ASN A 121 -14.74 7.68 -7.66
CA ASN A 121 -13.65 8.28 -8.41
C ASN A 121 -13.52 9.75 -8.00
N THR A 122 -12.30 10.27 -7.97
CA THR A 122 -12.05 11.65 -7.54
C THR A 122 -11.24 12.41 -8.58
N GLY A 123 -11.58 13.68 -8.80
CA GLY A 123 -10.85 14.58 -9.69
C GLY A 123 -10.43 15.84 -8.94
N PHE A 124 -9.13 16.07 -8.84
CA PHE A 124 -8.58 17.22 -8.14
C PHE A 124 -8.24 18.36 -9.10
N TYR A 125 -8.70 19.57 -8.78
CA TYR A 125 -8.41 20.78 -9.57
C TYR A 125 -7.91 21.97 -8.73
N GLY A 126 -7.52 21.75 -7.47
CA GLY A 126 -7.05 22.81 -6.56
C GLY A 126 -5.66 23.36 -6.92
N ASP A 127 -5.23 24.43 -6.26
CA ASP A 127 -3.91 25.03 -6.50
C ASP A 127 -2.75 24.16 -5.97
N SER A 128 -1.53 24.37 -6.45
CA SER A 128 -0.33 23.60 -6.01
C SER A 128 0.35 24.17 -4.77
N ASN A 129 -0.39 24.86 -3.89
CA ASN A 129 0.15 25.38 -2.64
C ASN A 129 0.01 24.33 -1.52
N ILE A 130 0.56 24.59 -0.32
CA ILE A 130 0.53 23.63 0.80
C ILE A 130 -0.90 23.16 1.13
N GLN A 131 -1.91 24.04 1.01
CA GLN A 131 -3.31 23.66 1.24
C GLN A 131 -3.83 22.72 0.14
N GLY A 132 -3.36 22.89 -1.09
CA GLY A 132 -3.70 22.01 -2.19
C GLY A 132 -2.95 20.68 -2.18
N GLU A 133 -1.75 20.58 -1.59
CA GLU A 133 -1.09 19.28 -1.37
C GLU A 133 -1.88 18.41 -0.38
N VAL A 134 -2.36 19.01 0.72
CA VAL A 134 -3.25 18.33 1.68
C VAL A 134 -4.59 17.95 1.01
N GLY A 135 -5.15 18.87 0.23
CA GLY A 135 -6.38 18.63 -0.52
C GLY A 135 -6.26 17.53 -1.58
N GLU A 136 -5.11 17.42 -2.23
CA GLU A 136 -4.79 16.36 -3.18
C GLU A 136 -4.70 14.99 -2.47
N GLY A 137 -3.95 14.92 -1.36
CA GLY A 137 -3.82 13.70 -0.56
C GLY A 137 -5.18 13.17 -0.11
N LEU A 138 -6.06 14.05 0.36
CA LEU A 138 -7.43 13.70 0.70
C LEU A 138 -8.21 13.08 -0.46
N MET A 139 -8.14 13.70 -1.63
CA MET A 139 -8.85 13.23 -2.82
C MET A 139 -8.31 11.87 -3.28
N ARG A 140 -7.02 11.60 -3.10
CA ARG A 140 -6.44 10.27 -3.30
C ARG A 140 -7.00 9.26 -2.31
N SER A 141 -7.08 9.60 -1.02
CA SER A 141 -7.68 8.72 -0.01
C SER A 141 -9.16 8.43 -0.29
N LEU A 142 -9.94 9.42 -0.71
CA LEU A 142 -11.34 9.25 -1.12
C LEU A 142 -11.50 8.24 -2.25
N ALA A 143 -10.66 8.33 -3.29
CA ALA A 143 -10.67 7.36 -4.39
C ALA A 143 -10.26 5.97 -3.91
N HIS A 144 -9.20 5.89 -3.10
CA HIS A 144 -8.69 4.63 -2.57
C HIS A 144 -9.75 3.87 -1.75
N PHE A 145 -10.30 4.47 -0.69
CA PHE A 145 -11.33 3.82 0.13
C PHE A 145 -12.64 3.59 -0.64
N GLY A 146 -12.90 4.41 -1.65
CA GLY A 146 -14.03 4.27 -2.56
C GLY A 146 -13.82 3.25 -3.68
N LYS A 147 -12.67 2.57 -3.73
CA LYS A 147 -12.30 1.61 -4.78
C LYS A 147 -12.38 2.18 -6.20
N GLY A 148 -12.18 3.49 -6.38
CA GLY A 148 -12.20 4.17 -7.67
C GLY A 148 -10.84 4.77 -8.05
N GLU A 149 -10.85 5.59 -9.11
CA GLU A 149 -9.65 6.22 -9.65
C GLU A 149 -9.51 7.68 -9.21
N PHE A 150 -8.27 8.12 -8.99
CA PHE A 150 -7.92 9.52 -8.77
C PHE A 150 -7.39 10.15 -10.06
N PHE A 151 -7.88 11.35 -10.39
CA PHE A 151 -7.48 12.12 -11.58
C PHE A 151 -6.90 13.48 -11.17
N ASP A 152 -5.71 13.82 -11.67
CA ASP A 152 -5.15 15.15 -11.50
C ASP A 152 -5.51 16.05 -12.70
N LEU A 153 -6.59 16.82 -12.53
CA LEU A 153 -7.11 17.67 -13.61
C LEU A 153 -6.19 18.86 -13.91
N ARG A 154 -5.21 19.16 -13.03
CA ARG A 154 -4.21 20.21 -13.25
C ARG A 154 -3.15 19.75 -14.25
N ALA A 155 -2.82 18.46 -14.23
CA ALA A 155 -1.89 17.82 -15.15
C ALA A 155 -2.46 17.63 -16.57
N GLY A 156 -3.75 17.96 -16.77
CA GLY A 156 -4.45 17.76 -18.02
C GLY A 156 -5.04 16.36 -18.15
N ASP A 157 -5.12 15.60 -17.06
CA ASP A 157 -5.80 14.31 -17.05
C ASP A 157 -7.26 14.47 -17.46
N SER A 158 -7.75 13.53 -18.26
CA SER A 158 -9.15 13.50 -18.68
C SER A 158 -9.94 12.59 -17.76
N LEU A 159 -11.08 13.08 -17.27
CA LEU A 159 -12.12 12.25 -16.65
C LEU A 159 -12.65 11.26 -17.69
N ILE A 160 -12.17 10.03 -17.65
CA ILE A 160 -12.63 8.94 -18.51
C ILE A 160 -13.36 7.97 -17.59
N ILE A 161 -14.63 7.66 -17.88
CA ILE A 161 -15.28 6.51 -17.22
C ILE A 161 -14.58 5.28 -17.75
N ASN A 162 -13.77 4.68 -16.89
CA ASN A 162 -13.06 3.48 -17.23
C ASN A 162 -14.08 2.34 -17.46
N PRO A 163 -14.17 1.75 -18.67
CA PRO A 163 -15.04 0.61 -18.94
C PRO A 163 -14.79 -0.59 -18.01
N LEU A 164 -13.64 -0.61 -17.33
CA LEU A 164 -13.26 -1.61 -16.33
C LEU A 164 -14.17 -1.61 -15.10
N LEU A 165 -14.86 -0.49 -14.78
CA LEU A 165 -15.90 -0.44 -13.73
C LEU A 165 -17.24 -1.07 -14.17
N LEU A 166 -17.41 -1.36 -15.46
CA LEU A 166 -18.63 -1.94 -16.05
C LEU A 166 -18.50 -3.45 -16.37
N GLU A 167 -17.48 -4.12 -15.84
CA GLU A 167 -17.13 -5.55 -16.00
C GLU A 167 -16.74 -6.00 -17.43
N LYS A 168 -15.50 -6.49 -17.54
CA LYS A 168 -15.32 -7.88 -17.94
C LYS A 168 -15.46 -8.75 -16.67
N ASP A 169 -15.98 -9.97 -16.79
CA ASP A 169 -16.19 -10.99 -15.74
C ASP A 169 -14.90 -11.48 -15.03
N TYR A 170 -13.96 -10.60 -14.70
CA TYR A 170 -12.79 -10.97 -13.92
C TYR A 170 -13.09 -10.77 -12.43
N ASP A 171 -12.66 -11.72 -11.60
CA ASP A 171 -12.64 -11.59 -10.14
C ASP A 171 -11.44 -10.68 -9.79
N PRO A 172 -11.65 -9.38 -9.53
CA PRO A 172 -10.56 -8.43 -9.46
C PRO A 172 -9.72 -8.71 -8.21
N TRP A 173 -8.41 -8.69 -8.38
CA TRP A 173 -7.46 -8.71 -7.29
C TRP A 173 -7.36 -7.31 -6.70
N GLU A 174 -7.73 -7.17 -5.43
CA GLU A 174 -7.62 -5.93 -4.68
C GLU A 174 -6.28 -5.89 -3.96
N LEU A 175 -5.48 -4.86 -4.22
CA LEU A 175 -4.23 -4.59 -3.51
C LEU A 175 -4.56 -4.28 -2.04
N GLN A 176 -4.03 -5.10 -1.13
CA GLN A 176 -4.18 -4.94 0.32
C GLN A 176 -2.98 -4.17 0.88
N GLU A 177 -1.79 -4.62 0.51
CA GLU A 177 -0.52 -4.03 0.96
C GLU A 177 0.42 -3.91 -0.23
N PHE A 178 1.28 -2.90 -0.19
CA PHE A 178 2.35 -2.70 -1.15
C PHE A 178 3.53 -2.13 -0.38
N MET A 179 4.71 -2.69 -0.53
CA MET A 179 5.86 -2.32 0.27
C MET A 179 7.12 -2.31 -0.58
N VAL A 180 7.95 -1.30 -0.35
CA VAL A 180 9.27 -1.17 -0.98
C VAL A 180 10.33 -1.00 0.07
N TYR A 181 11.31 -1.88 0.09
CA TYR A 181 12.37 -1.88 1.08
C TYR A 181 13.74 -2.11 0.43
N ASN A 182 14.75 -1.39 0.89
CA ASN A 182 16.13 -1.63 0.48
C ASN A 182 16.77 -2.66 1.42
N LEU A 183 16.94 -3.89 0.95
CA LEU A 183 17.46 -4.99 1.75
C LEU A 183 18.92 -4.79 2.19
N ASN A 184 19.64 -3.86 1.55
CA ASN A 184 20.99 -3.51 1.97
C ASN A 184 21.05 -2.41 3.04
N ALA A 185 19.90 -1.99 3.56
CA ALA A 185 19.79 -1.10 4.70
C ALA A 185 19.48 -1.92 5.96
N GLY A 186 20.43 -1.97 6.89
CA GLY A 186 20.31 -2.71 8.14
C GLY A 186 20.48 -1.81 9.36
N PHE A 187 19.78 -2.15 10.44
CA PHE A 187 19.95 -1.49 11.73
C PHE A 187 21.20 -2.02 12.44
N CYS A 188 22.12 -1.13 12.76
CA CYS A 188 23.28 -1.47 13.58
C CYS A 188 22.94 -1.51 15.07
N LEU A 189 23.77 -2.14 15.89
CA LEU A 189 23.60 -2.27 17.34
C LEU A 189 23.57 -0.94 18.10
N ASP A 190 24.09 0.15 17.51
CA ASP A 190 23.94 1.52 18.05
C ASP A 190 22.61 2.21 17.68
N GLY A 191 21.79 1.50 16.90
CA GLY A 191 20.50 1.84 16.31
C GLY A 191 20.49 2.91 15.25
N LYS A 192 21.63 3.12 14.59
CA LYS A 192 21.65 3.80 13.30
C LYS A 192 21.48 2.78 12.18
N ILE A 193 20.87 3.23 11.08
CA ILE A 193 20.82 2.47 9.84
C ILE A 193 22.15 2.66 9.09
N ASP A 194 22.73 1.56 8.65
CA ASP A 194 23.96 1.52 7.84
C ASP A 194 23.84 0.39 6.80
N SER A 195 24.94 0.11 6.09
CA SER A 195 24.99 -0.95 5.08
C SER A 195 24.90 -2.34 5.74
N ASP A 196 24.06 -3.20 5.17
CA ASP A 196 23.97 -4.65 5.44
C ASP A 196 24.10 -5.35 4.08
N SER A 197 25.32 -5.75 3.75
CA SER A 197 25.68 -6.13 2.40
C SER A 197 25.17 -7.51 1.99
N ASP A 198 24.91 -8.43 2.91
CA ASP A 198 24.36 -9.75 2.60
C ASP A 198 22.93 -9.97 3.09
N SER A 199 22.31 -8.91 3.64
CA SER A 199 20.91 -8.82 4.02
C SER A 199 20.52 -9.91 5.02
N ASP A 200 21.33 -10.05 6.05
CA ASP A 200 21.12 -11.04 7.10
C ASP A 200 20.64 -10.47 8.43
N GLY A 201 20.44 -9.15 8.50
CA GLY A 201 19.92 -8.47 9.68
C GLY A 201 21.00 -7.99 10.66
N LEU A 202 22.29 -8.16 10.33
CA LEU A 202 23.40 -7.55 11.07
C LEU A 202 24.19 -6.63 10.15
N CYS A 203 24.29 -5.35 10.51
CA CYS A 203 24.98 -4.39 9.63
C CYS A 203 26.49 -4.68 9.50
N ASP A 204 27.06 -4.36 8.34
CA ASP A 204 28.47 -4.58 7.98
C ASP A 204 29.44 -4.11 9.06
N ARG A 205 29.12 -2.95 9.67
CA ARG A 205 29.97 -2.33 10.68
C ARG A 205 30.07 -3.17 11.94
N ASP A 206 28.97 -3.80 12.36
CA ASP A 206 28.94 -4.61 13.57
C ASP A 206 29.54 -6.00 13.33
N GLU A 207 29.36 -6.55 12.13
CA GLU A 207 30.07 -7.77 11.71
C GLU A 207 31.58 -7.56 11.64
N LEU A 208 32.04 -6.45 11.08
CA LEU A 208 33.47 -6.09 11.09
C LEU A 208 34.02 -5.97 12.53
N ALA A 209 33.21 -5.50 13.47
CA ALA A 209 33.58 -5.46 14.88
C ALA A 209 33.63 -6.85 15.54
N LEU A 210 32.96 -7.83 14.93
CA LEU A 210 32.88 -9.23 15.39
C LEU A 210 33.65 -10.21 14.48
N ILE A 211 34.47 -9.72 13.55
CA ILE A 211 35.17 -10.54 12.55
C ILE A 211 36.05 -11.64 13.18
N ASP A 212 36.67 -11.36 14.32
CA ASP A 212 37.48 -12.32 15.08
C ASP A 212 36.65 -13.51 15.64
N LYS A 213 35.32 -13.36 15.67
CA LYS A 213 34.37 -14.41 16.06
C LYS A 213 33.77 -15.17 14.87
N GLY A 214 34.15 -14.80 13.64
CA GLY A 214 33.75 -15.50 12.42
C GLY A 214 32.70 -14.79 11.55
N PHE A 215 32.16 -13.64 11.98
CA PHE A 215 31.16 -12.86 11.23
C PHE A 215 31.75 -12.25 9.96
N SER A 216 30.95 -12.08 8.91
CA SER A 216 31.44 -11.60 7.62
C SER A 216 30.38 -10.82 6.84
N PRO A 217 30.64 -9.53 6.50
CA PRO A 217 29.74 -8.67 5.70
C PRO A 217 29.46 -9.06 4.25
N THR A 218 29.83 -10.27 3.88
CA THR A 218 29.67 -10.77 2.51
C THR A 218 29.24 -12.23 2.49
N ASN A 219 28.81 -12.75 3.65
CA ASN A 219 28.41 -14.12 3.85
C ASN A 219 27.39 -14.25 4.98
N ARG A 220 26.11 -14.09 4.65
CA ARG A 220 24.97 -14.36 5.52
C ARG A 220 25.14 -15.63 6.34
N PHE A 221 25.70 -16.69 5.76
CA PHE A 221 25.91 -17.97 6.44
C PHE A 221 27.38 -18.15 6.89
N SER A 222 27.92 -17.27 7.74
CA SER A 222 29.35 -17.32 8.12
C SER A 222 29.80 -18.57 8.84
N PHE A 223 28.87 -19.26 9.50
CA PHE A 223 29.16 -20.41 10.35
C PHE A 223 28.85 -21.76 9.69
N ASP A 224 28.37 -21.73 8.45
CA ASP A 224 28.03 -22.90 7.64
C ASP A 224 27.03 -23.89 8.28
N ASP A 225 26.20 -23.42 9.23
CA ASP A 225 25.24 -24.23 9.99
C ASP A 225 23.78 -23.87 9.70
N GLY A 226 23.51 -23.31 8.52
CA GLY A 226 22.15 -23.03 8.02
C GLY A 226 21.53 -21.72 8.53
N TYR A 227 22.12 -21.06 9.53
CA TYR A 227 21.61 -19.82 10.11
C TYR A 227 22.39 -18.60 9.63
N GLY A 228 21.69 -17.48 9.47
CA GLY A 228 22.24 -16.14 9.23
C GLY A 228 23.12 -15.62 10.38
N ASP A 229 23.97 -14.62 10.14
CA ASP A 229 24.85 -14.09 11.19
C ASP A 229 24.05 -13.36 12.28
N TYR A 230 22.91 -12.74 11.95
CA TYR A 230 21.98 -12.21 12.96
C TYR A 230 21.61 -13.24 14.04
N PHE A 231 21.31 -14.48 13.65
CA PHE A 231 20.99 -15.55 14.60
C PHE A 231 22.22 -15.93 15.43
N HIS A 232 23.41 -15.97 14.83
CA HIS A 232 24.65 -16.23 15.59
C HIS A 232 24.99 -15.12 16.57
N TRP A 233 24.72 -13.88 16.20
CA TRP A 233 24.82 -12.76 17.11
C TRP A 233 23.85 -12.93 18.29
N ARG A 234 22.59 -13.32 18.03
CA ARG A 234 21.63 -13.63 19.09
C ARG A 234 22.11 -14.75 20.01
N ARG A 235 22.68 -15.83 19.47
CA ARG A 235 23.31 -16.90 20.27
C ARG A 235 24.42 -16.37 21.18
N LEU A 236 25.26 -15.44 20.69
CA LEU A 236 26.33 -14.85 21.50
C LEU A 236 25.80 -13.97 22.64
N VAL A 237 24.79 -13.15 22.37
CA VAL A 237 24.26 -12.15 23.31
C VAL A 237 23.27 -12.79 24.29
N PHE A 238 22.34 -13.59 23.78
CA PHE A 238 21.20 -14.13 24.53
C PHE A 238 21.37 -15.59 24.96
N ARG A 239 22.43 -16.27 24.51
CA ARG A 239 22.67 -17.69 24.78
C ARG A 239 21.59 -18.61 24.24
N GLU A 240 20.93 -18.20 23.15
CA GLU A 240 19.99 -19.04 22.40
C GLU A 240 20.72 -20.26 21.81
N LEU A 241 20.04 -21.41 21.81
CA LEU A 241 20.59 -22.64 21.27
C LEU A 241 20.07 -22.82 19.85
N HIS A 242 20.98 -22.94 18.89
CA HIS A 242 20.62 -23.32 17.53
C HIS A 242 20.60 -24.85 17.44
N PRO A 243 19.46 -25.47 17.10
CA PRO A 243 19.46 -26.87 16.73
C PRO A 243 20.25 -27.08 15.44
N GLU A 244 20.75 -28.29 15.20
CA GLU A 244 21.39 -28.60 13.92
C GLU A 244 20.37 -28.51 12.78
N CYS A 245 20.61 -27.62 11.83
CA CYS A 245 19.76 -27.41 10.67
C CYS A 245 20.63 -26.95 9.51
N LEU A 246 20.56 -27.57 8.33
CA LEU A 246 21.38 -27.18 7.17
C LEU A 246 20.54 -26.72 5.98
N ASP A 247 19.23 -26.65 6.17
CA ASP A 247 18.26 -26.29 5.16
C ASP A 247 18.22 -24.76 4.98
N ARG A 248 18.88 -24.28 3.94
CA ARG A 248 18.91 -22.85 3.57
C ARG A 248 17.82 -22.50 2.55
N SER A 249 16.82 -23.37 2.38
CA SER A 249 15.68 -23.09 1.50
C SER A 249 14.78 -22.05 2.16
N ASP A 250 14.24 -21.16 1.34
CA ASP A 250 13.22 -20.17 1.68
C ASP A 250 12.01 -20.55 0.81
N ASP A 251 11.07 -21.29 1.41
CA ASP A 251 9.98 -21.96 0.69
C ASP A 251 8.84 -20.99 0.30
N ASP A 252 8.71 -19.85 0.99
CA ASP A 252 7.69 -18.83 0.77
C ASP A 252 8.22 -17.45 0.35
N HIS A 253 9.54 -17.31 0.24
CA HIS A 253 10.25 -16.14 -0.28
C HIS A 253 10.03 -14.88 0.56
N ASP A 254 10.08 -15.06 1.87
CA ASP A 254 9.89 -14.01 2.86
C ASP A 254 11.22 -13.45 3.42
N LEU A 255 12.37 -13.99 2.95
CA LEU A 255 13.76 -13.71 3.34
C LEU A 255 14.27 -14.50 4.54
N LEU A 256 13.49 -15.38 5.15
CA LEU A 256 13.93 -16.32 6.16
C LEU A 256 14.08 -17.71 5.56
N THR A 257 15.07 -18.43 6.06
CA THR A 257 15.19 -19.84 5.72
C THR A 257 14.26 -20.68 6.60
N ASN A 258 13.86 -21.83 6.09
CA ASN A 258 13.12 -22.87 6.82
C ASN A 258 13.79 -23.26 8.16
N CYS A 259 15.11 -23.04 8.32
CA CYS A 259 15.83 -23.25 9.58
C CYS A 259 15.62 -22.11 10.58
N GLU A 260 15.69 -20.87 10.09
CA GLU A 260 15.55 -19.64 10.86
C GLU A 260 14.15 -19.50 11.43
N GLU A 261 13.12 -19.76 10.63
CA GLU A 261 11.72 -19.67 11.06
C GLU A 261 11.40 -20.63 12.21
N LYS A 262 11.92 -21.86 12.16
CA LYS A 262 11.74 -22.86 13.23
C LYS A 262 12.36 -22.45 14.56
N LEU A 263 13.38 -21.59 14.53
CA LEU A 263 14.05 -21.10 15.74
C LEU A 263 13.22 -20.01 16.44
N ILE A 264 12.42 -19.28 15.66
CA ILE A 264 11.67 -18.13 16.14
C ILE A 264 10.35 -18.59 16.76
N ARG A 265 10.07 -18.11 17.97
CA ARG A 265 8.83 -18.38 18.70
C ARG A 265 8.25 -17.07 19.18
N ASN A 266 6.96 -16.84 18.90
CA ASN A 266 6.25 -15.70 19.44
C ASN A 266 5.82 -16.01 20.89
N ASP A 267 6.56 -15.48 21.86
CA ASP A 267 6.39 -15.81 23.29
C ASP A 267 5.35 -14.89 23.99
N LEU A 268 4.78 -13.89 23.30
CA LEU A 268 3.76 -13.00 23.86
C LEU A 268 2.34 -13.47 23.52
N ALA A 269 1.67 -14.05 24.51
CA ALA A 269 0.24 -14.41 24.47
C ALA A 269 -0.74 -13.20 24.42
N GLN A 270 -0.26 -11.98 24.15
CA GLN A 270 -1.13 -10.82 23.98
C GLN A 270 -1.58 -10.76 22.51
N ASN A 271 -2.90 -10.84 22.28
CA ASN A 271 -3.61 -10.69 20.99
C ASN A 271 -3.84 -11.95 20.13
N ASN A 272 -3.79 -13.17 20.67
CA ASN A 272 -3.98 -14.42 19.89
C ASN A 272 -2.93 -14.66 18.77
N LEU A 273 -1.82 -13.90 18.74
CA LEU A 273 -0.66 -14.10 17.85
C LEU A 273 0.24 -15.25 18.36
N LEU A 274 -0.37 -16.34 18.83
CA LEU A 274 0.34 -17.55 19.25
C LEU A 274 0.66 -18.36 18.00
N GLY A 275 1.80 -18.10 17.37
CA GLY A 275 2.29 -18.84 16.20
C GLY A 275 3.79 -19.06 16.27
N GLU A 276 4.22 -20.27 15.93
CA GLU A 276 5.54 -20.47 15.32
C GLU A 276 5.47 -19.87 13.91
N LEU A 277 6.58 -19.34 13.38
CA LEU A 277 6.61 -18.94 11.97
C LEU A 277 6.32 -20.18 11.12
N ASP A 278 5.53 -20.02 10.06
CA ASP A 278 5.19 -21.09 9.12
C ASP A 278 6.02 -20.93 7.86
N PRO A 279 6.96 -21.86 7.55
CA PRO A 279 7.83 -21.84 6.36
C PRO A 279 7.16 -21.86 4.98
N ARG A 280 5.86 -21.63 4.94
CA ARG A 280 5.03 -21.64 3.73
C ARG A 280 4.10 -20.44 3.69
N ASN A 281 4.14 -19.59 4.71
CA ASN A 281 3.32 -18.42 4.85
C ASN A 281 4.21 -17.19 5.09
N PRO A 282 4.40 -16.34 4.07
CA PRO A 282 5.36 -15.24 4.15
C PRO A 282 4.97 -14.13 5.14
N ASP A 283 3.76 -14.19 5.71
CA ASP A 283 3.20 -13.27 6.71
C ASP A 283 2.41 -14.11 7.72
N SER A 284 3.14 -14.70 8.69
CA SER A 284 2.63 -15.70 9.63
C SER A 284 1.52 -15.15 10.54
N ASP A 285 1.58 -13.87 10.85
CA ASP A 285 0.65 -13.21 11.75
C ASP A 285 -0.48 -12.47 10.99
N GLY A 286 -0.26 -12.18 9.71
CA GLY A 286 -1.17 -11.60 8.74
C GLY A 286 -1.43 -10.11 8.97
N ASP A 287 -0.44 -9.39 9.48
CA ASP A 287 -0.50 -7.94 9.66
C ASP A 287 -0.11 -7.15 8.40
N GLY A 288 0.41 -7.83 7.37
CA GLY A 288 0.81 -7.27 6.08
C GLY A 288 2.31 -7.01 5.92
N LEU A 289 3.10 -7.19 6.98
CA LEU A 289 4.56 -7.29 6.89
C LEU A 289 4.98 -8.75 6.70
N ILE A 290 6.05 -8.95 5.94
CA ILE A 290 6.61 -10.31 5.80
C ILE A 290 7.51 -10.64 6.98
N ASP A 291 7.49 -11.90 7.43
CA ASP A 291 8.17 -12.30 8.67
C ASP A 291 9.68 -11.97 8.62
N GLY A 292 10.33 -12.17 7.47
CA GLY A 292 11.74 -11.81 7.31
C GLY A 292 12.07 -10.33 7.48
N LEU A 293 11.21 -9.40 7.06
CA LEU A 293 11.42 -7.98 7.37
C LEU A 293 11.22 -7.72 8.87
N GLU A 294 10.18 -8.31 9.46
CA GLU A 294 9.94 -8.20 10.89
C GLU A 294 11.14 -8.68 11.71
N VAL A 295 11.73 -9.80 11.33
CA VAL A 295 12.84 -10.43 12.07
C VAL A 295 14.17 -9.74 11.80
N LEU A 296 14.57 -9.61 10.53
CA LEU A 296 15.91 -9.18 10.14
C LEU A 296 16.08 -7.67 10.26
N VAL A 297 15.01 -6.90 9.99
CA VAL A 297 15.07 -5.44 10.06
C VAL A 297 14.62 -4.93 11.41
N PHE A 298 13.49 -5.42 11.92
CA PHE A 298 12.85 -4.84 13.11
C PHE A 298 13.11 -5.65 14.40
N GLY A 299 13.43 -6.93 14.28
CA GLY A 299 13.55 -7.88 15.38
C GLY A 299 14.84 -7.73 16.21
N ALA A 300 15.86 -7.03 15.70
CA ALA A 300 17.11 -6.77 16.43
C ALA A 300 16.91 -6.06 17.77
N TYR A 301 15.78 -5.36 17.95
CA TYR A 301 15.46 -4.62 19.17
C TYR A 301 14.38 -5.25 20.05
N GLN A 302 13.73 -6.33 19.60
CA GLN A 302 12.59 -6.93 20.31
C GLN A 302 12.57 -8.46 20.22
N PHE A 303 12.84 -9.11 21.34
CA PHE A 303 13.11 -10.56 21.39
C PHE A 303 11.89 -11.42 21.74
N ARG A 304 10.81 -10.84 22.28
CA ARG A 304 9.66 -11.60 22.81
C ARG A 304 8.50 -11.74 21.85
N ALA A 305 8.45 -10.89 20.83
CA ALA A 305 7.46 -10.93 19.76
C ALA A 305 8.10 -10.39 18.48
N PRO A 306 8.91 -11.22 17.81
CA PRO A 306 9.63 -10.83 16.61
C PRO A 306 8.70 -10.54 15.43
N LEU A 307 7.51 -11.17 15.41
CA LEU A 307 6.39 -10.86 14.50
C LEU A 307 5.43 -9.83 15.11
N ASN A 308 5.95 -8.81 15.78
CA ASN A 308 5.08 -7.78 16.36
C ASN A 308 5.78 -6.43 16.34
N PRO A 309 5.57 -5.64 15.28
CA PRO A 309 6.17 -4.31 15.15
C PRO A 309 5.71 -3.34 16.25
N PHE A 310 4.60 -3.62 16.96
CA PHE A 310 4.02 -2.73 17.98
C PHE A 310 4.76 -2.72 19.33
N ASN A 311 5.61 -3.71 19.63
CA ASN A 311 6.05 -3.96 21.01
C ASN A 311 7.36 -3.28 21.47
N GLY A 312 7.65 -2.07 20.98
CA GLY A 312 8.76 -1.25 21.51
C GLY A 312 9.58 -0.38 20.55
N LEU A 313 9.30 -0.40 19.24
CA LEU A 313 10.01 0.43 18.26
C LEU A 313 9.42 1.84 18.14
N SER A 314 8.17 2.04 18.63
CA SER A 314 7.50 3.34 18.69
C SER A 314 8.39 4.45 19.24
N ALA A 315 9.10 4.21 20.35
CA ALA A 315 9.93 5.24 20.98
C ALA A 315 11.33 5.41 20.35
N TYR A 316 11.76 4.49 19.48
CA TYR A 316 13.12 4.49 18.90
C TYR A 316 13.13 4.98 17.45
N LEU A 317 12.11 4.63 16.68
CA LEU A 317 11.92 5.13 15.31
C LEU A 317 11.23 6.49 15.27
N ASP A 318 10.58 6.89 16.36
CA ASP A 318 9.76 8.08 16.36
C ASP A 318 9.66 8.81 17.71
N PRO A 319 10.05 10.11 17.78
CA PRO A 319 9.68 11.01 18.88
C PRO A 319 8.18 11.39 18.93
N GLU A 320 7.40 11.15 17.86
CA GLU A 320 6.02 11.60 17.63
C GLU A 320 4.97 10.69 18.29
N GLY A 321 5.36 9.48 18.70
CA GLY A 321 4.55 8.57 19.53
C GLY A 321 3.58 7.70 18.73
N VAL A 322 3.82 7.53 17.44
CA VAL A 322 3.12 6.56 16.58
C VAL A 322 3.74 5.17 16.78
N ASP A 323 2.99 4.10 16.52
CA ASP A 323 3.56 2.76 16.52
C ASP A 323 4.41 2.52 15.28
N ALA A 324 5.41 1.64 15.40
CA ALA A 324 6.38 1.43 14.34
C ALA A 324 5.76 0.84 13.07
N LEU A 325 4.74 -0.01 13.19
CA LEU A 325 4.07 -0.59 12.01
C LEU A 325 3.46 0.51 11.16
N THR A 326 2.70 1.39 11.80
CA THR A 326 2.05 2.52 11.15
C THR A 326 3.09 3.40 10.46
N GLN A 327 4.18 3.74 11.14
CA GLN A 327 5.24 4.59 10.56
C GLN A 327 5.94 3.92 9.36
N ILE A 328 6.26 2.62 9.48
CA ILE A 328 6.86 1.85 8.38
C ILE A 328 5.92 1.85 7.18
N LYS A 329 4.64 1.58 7.40
CA LYS A 329 3.63 1.56 6.34
C LYS A 329 3.44 2.95 5.73
N GLU A 330 3.35 4.02 6.50
CA GLU A 330 3.23 5.39 5.98
C GLU A 330 4.44 5.78 5.10
N HIS A 331 5.65 5.37 5.48
CA HIS A 331 6.86 5.68 4.73
C HIS A 331 7.24 4.66 3.65
N ARG A 332 6.55 3.53 3.51
CA ARG A 332 6.95 2.45 2.59
C ARG A 332 5.80 1.83 1.81
N ASN A 333 4.56 2.08 2.22
CA ASN A 333 3.35 1.68 1.54
C ASN A 333 2.66 2.88 0.87
N PRO A 334 2.64 2.94 -0.48
CA PRO A 334 2.00 4.03 -1.22
C PRO A 334 0.47 4.09 -1.08
N LEU A 335 -0.16 3.09 -0.48
CA LEU A 335 -1.59 3.10 -0.14
C LEU A 335 -1.87 3.81 1.19
N MET A 336 -0.85 3.98 2.02
CA MET A 336 -0.96 4.64 3.32
C MET A 336 -0.62 6.12 3.16
N PHE A 337 -1.46 6.98 3.73
CA PHE A 337 -1.22 8.42 3.73
C PHE A 337 -0.32 8.77 4.91
N ASP A 338 0.83 9.37 4.62
CA ASP A 338 1.71 9.97 5.61
C ASP A 338 1.34 11.47 5.77
N PRO A 339 0.69 11.87 6.89
CA PRO A 339 0.26 13.25 7.11
C PRO A 339 1.42 14.24 7.31
N GLU A 340 2.61 13.74 7.64
CA GLU A 340 3.79 14.56 7.97
C GLU A 340 4.81 14.60 6.82
N ALA A 341 4.66 13.75 5.80
CA ALA A 341 5.44 13.80 4.58
C ALA A 341 5.37 15.18 3.94
N ARG A 342 6.52 15.88 3.91
CA ARG A 342 6.64 17.22 3.32
C ARG A 342 6.36 17.26 1.82
N ARG A 343 6.32 16.10 1.15
CA ARG A 343 6.01 15.86 -0.27
C ARG A 343 5.52 14.43 -0.47
N ASN A 344 4.74 14.17 -1.51
CA ASN A 344 4.44 12.81 -1.96
C ASN A 344 5.73 12.13 -2.43
N VAL A 345 6.28 11.26 -1.59
CA VAL A 345 7.52 10.49 -1.86
C VAL A 345 7.25 9.30 -2.79
N PHE A 346 5.98 8.92 -2.89
CA PHE A 346 5.46 7.82 -3.68
C PHE A 346 4.40 8.29 -4.66
N ASP A 347 4.35 7.64 -5.82
CA ASP A 347 3.23 7.79 -6.76
C ASP A 347 2.86 6.41 -7.29
N LEU A 348 1.73 5.89 -6.83
CA LEU A 348 1.12 4.66 -7.31
C LEU A 348 -0.11 5.02 -8.14
N ARG A 349 -0.07 4.72 -9.43
CA ARG A 349 -1.19 4.98 -10.35
C ARG A 349 -1.70 3.67 -10.95
N PRO A 350 -3.01 3.42 -10.99
CA PRO A 350 -3.54 2.31 -11.76
C PRO A 350 -3.21 2.52 -13.24
N THR A 351 -2.65 1.51 -13.90
CA THR A 351 -2.32 1.54 -15.33
C THR A 351 -3.26 0.69 -16.18
N GLY A 352 -4.16 -0.06 -15.55
CA GLY A 352 -5.14 -0.89 -16.21
C GLY A 352 -5.23 -2.28 -15.58
N PHE A 353 -5.54 -3.29 -16.39
CA PHE A 353 -5.56 -4.69 -15.96
C PHE A 353 -4.77 -5.55 -16.94
N SER A 354 -4.15 -6.62 -16.46
CA SER A 354 -3.53 -7.63 -17.29
C SER A 354 -4.58 -8.43 -18.09
N ASP A 355 -4.13 -9.21 -19.07
CA ASP A 355 -5.00 -10.13 -19.83
C ASP A 355 -5.71 -11.17 -18.93
N GLN A 356 -5.21 -11.36 -17.71
CA GLN A 356 -5.75 -12.25 -16.69
C GLN A 356 -6.68 -11.53 -15.69
N GLY A 357 -6.92 -10.23 -15.87
CA GLY A 357 -7.79 -9.44 -14.99
C GLY A 357 -7.16 -9.04 -13.66
N GLN A 358 -5.83 -9.07 -13.53
CA GLN A 358 -5.13 -8.51 -12.38
C GLN A 358 -4.98 -7.00 -12.56
N ALA A 359 -5.25 -6.22 -11.50
CA ALA A 359 -5.01 -4.78 -11.52
C ALA A 359 -3.51 -4.49 -11.69
N CYS A 360 -3.18 -3.64 -12.66
CA CYS A 360 -1.83 -3.18 -12.95
C CYS A 360 -1.63 -1.77 -12.38
N TYR A 361 -0.44 -1.52 -11.86
CA TYR A 361 -0.07 -0.24 -11.28
C TYR A 361 1.28 0.20 -11.83
N SER A 362 1.47 1.51 -12.02
CA SER A 362 2.79 2.13 -12.11
C SER A 362 3.13 2.69 -10.75
N TYR A 363 4.28 2.31 -10.22
CA TYR A 363 4.83 2.86 -8.98
C TYR A 363 6.12 3.63 -9.28
N SER A 364 6.25 4.79 -8.64
CA SER A 364 7.50 5.52 -8.54
C SER A 364 7.80 5.97 -7.11
N HIS A 365 9.08 6.02 -6.76
CA HIS A 365 9.58 6.46 -5.46
C HIS A 365 10.74 7.43 -5.66
N SER A 366 10.64 8.64 -5.14
CA SER A 366 11.64 9.69 -5.38
C SER A 366 12.76 9.77 -4.35
N GLU A 367 12.65 9.08 -3.21
CA GLU A 367 13.55 9.26 -2.06
C GLU A 367 13.94 7.91 -1.40
N LEU A 368 14.19 6.86 -2.18
CA LEU A 368 14.70 5.61 -1.60
C LEU A 368 16.20 5.76 -1.26
N PRO A 369 16.61 5.65 0.01
CA PRO A 369 18.03 5.69 0.37
C PRO A 369 18.76 4.45 -0.13
N LEU A 370 19.94 4.65 -0.72
CA LEU A 370 20.83 3.59 -1.17
C LEU A 370 22.11 3.59 -0.34
N TYR A 371 22.63 2.40 -0.06
CA TYR A 371 23.77 2.20 0.84
C TYR A 371 24.98 1.61 0.09
N PRO A 372 26.22 1.95 0.49
CA PRO A 372 27.42 1.35 -0.07
C PRO A 372 27.55 -0.14 0.28
N ALA A 373 27.02 -1.03 -0.56
CA ALA A 373 27.13 -2.47 -0.34
C ALA A 373 28.41 -3.09 -0.95
N PHE A 374 28.95 -4.13 -0.31
CA PHE A 374 30.00 -4.99 -0.87
C PHE A 374 29.48 -5.84 -2.03
N SER A 375 30.34 -6.62 -2.67
CA SER A 375 29.89 -7.59 -3.69
C SER A 375 29.73 -8.94 -3.05
N ILE A 376 28.58 -9.56 -3.25
CA ILE A 376 28.29 -10.90 -2.75
C ILE A 376 28.62 -11.94 -3.82
N ARG A 377 29.21 -13.06 -3.39
CA ARG A 377 29.49 -14.19 -4.28
C ARG A 377 28.33 -15.17 -4.25
N PRO A 378 27.99 -15.82 -5.38
CA PRO A 378 26.91 -16.81 -5.39
C PRO A 378 27.06 -17.88 -4.31
N GLY A 379 25.97 -18.16 -3.61
CA GLY A 379 25.89 -19.16 -2.53
C GLY A 379 26.39 -18.68 -1.17
N ARG A 380 26.70 -17.38 -1.02
CA ARG A 380 27.02 -16.75 0.28
C ARG A 380 25.79 -16.15 0.97
N THR A 381 24.71 -15.98 0.23
CA THR A 381 23.41 -15.50 0.71
C THR A 381 22.28 -16.18 -0.08
N LEU A 382 21.02 -15.77 0.09
CA LEU A 382 19.89 -16.25 -0.71
C LEU A 382 20.08 -15.84 -2.18
N ALA A 383 19.68 -16.69 -3.12
CA ALA A 383 20.00 -16.49 -4.54
C ALA A 383 19.35 -15.22 -5.12
N GLU A 384 18.17 -14.84 -4.60
CA GLU A 384 17.42 -13.66 -4.99
C GLU A 384 18.09 -12.34 -4.58
N ILE A 385 18.91 -12.33 -3.52
CA ILE A 385 19.56 -11.13 -2.99
C ILE A 385 21.01 -10.96 -3.42
N ASP A 386 21.62 -11.95 -4.08
CA ASP A 386 22.95 -11.85 -4.68
C ASP A 386 23.08 -10.56 -5.53
N HIS A 387 24.12 -9.75 -5.28
CA HIS A 387 24.37 -8.51 -6.00
C HIS A 387 25.86 -8.16 -6.15
N GLY A 388 26.14 -7.26 -7.10
CA GLY A 388 27.45 -6.69 -7.37
C GLY A 388 27.87 -5.61 -6.37
N LYS A 389 29.10 -5.12 -6.53
CA LYS A 389 29.63 -4.04 -5.68
C LYS A 389 28.81 -2.75 -5.87
N HIS A 390 28.41 -2.13 -4.76
CA HIS A 390 27.58 -0.92 -4.74
C HIS A 390 26.23 -1.07 -5.45
N GLU A 391 25.79 -2.30 -5.67
CA GLU A 391 24.45 -2.60 -6.16
C GLU A 391 23.57 -2.89 -4.94
N ASN A 392 22.39 -2.29 -4.87
CA ASN A 392 21.42 -2.49 -3.79
C ASN A 392 20.29 -3.40 -4.29
N SER A 393 19.92 -4.39 -3.47
CA SER A 393 18.77 -5.27 -3.65
C SER A 393 17.53 -4.63 -3.04
N ILE A 394 16.61 -4.20 -3.91
CA ILE A 394 15.36 -3.56 -3.50
C ILE A 394 14.24 -4.58 -3.57
N LEU A 395 13.69 -4.94 -2.42
CA LEU A 395 12.47 -5.70 -2.33
C LEU A 395 11.28 -4.80 -2.66
N VAL A 396 10.46 -5.25 -3.61
CA VAL A 396 9.13 -4.72 -3.86
C VAL A 396 8.17 -5.88 -3.71
N TYR A 397 7.27 -5.81 -2.74
CA TYR A 397 6.22 -6.82 -2.60
C TYR A 397 4.84 -6.20 -2.50
N LYS A 398 3.85 -7.00 -2.84
CA LYS A 398 2.44 -6.66 -2.71
C LYS A 398 1.63 -7.86 -2.27
N LEU A 399 0.65 -7.59 -1.41
CA LEU A 399 -0.37 -8.55 -1.01
C LEU A 399 -1.67 -8.19 -1.71
N GLN A 400 -2.30 -9.17 -2.36
CA GLN A 400 -3.57 -8.98 -3.06
C GLN A 400 -4.60 -10.02 -2.63
N ARG A 401 -5.87 -9.62 -2.55
CA ARG A 401 -7.00 -10.51 -2.22
C ARG A 401 -8.03 -10.52 -3.35
N ARG A 402 -8.61 -11.69 -3.65
CA ARG A 402 -9.75 -11.81 -4.57
C ARG A 402 -11.07 -11.42 -3.90
N GLN A 403 -11.89 -10.60 -4.57
CA GLN A 403 -13.12 -10.04 -3.98
C GLN A 403 -14.29 -11.04 -3.84
N ARG A 404 -14.50 -11.97 -4.79
CA ARG A 404 -15.79 -12.70 -4.85
C ARG A 404 -15.94 -13.92 -3.95
N ARG A 405 -14.91 -14.33 -3.20
CA ARG A 405 -15.05 -15.45 -2.26
C ARG A 405 -14.83 -14.97 -0.83
N ASN A 406 -15.86 -15.10 0.01
CA ASN A 406 -15.65 -15.22 1.45
C ASN A 406 -14.62 -16.35 1.66
N GLY A 407 -13.43 -16.01 2.16
CA GLY A 407 -12.25 -16.91 2.17
C GLY A 407 -11.36 -16.82 0.92
N GLY A 408 -11.27 -15.67 0.27
CA GLY A 408 -10.42 -15.46 -0.90
C GLY A 408 -8.94 -15.63 -0.56
N HIS A 409 -8.22 -16.44 -1.35
CA HIS A 409 -6.78 -16.61 -1.23
C HIS A 409 -6.08 -15.25 -1.27
N LEU A 410 -5.19 -15.01 -0.32
CA LEU A 410 -4.17 -13.97 -0.44
C LEU A 410 -3.14 -14.41 -1.48
N SER A 411 -2.66 -13.47 -2.28
CA SER A 411 -1.52 -13.67 -3.17
C SER A 411 -0.41 -12.74 -2.72
N TYR A 412 0.75 -13.31 -2.48
CA TYR A 412 1.99 -12.58 -2.27
C TYR A 412 2.70 -12.50 -3.62
N GLN A 413 3.01 -11.30 -4.06
CA GLN A 413 3.82 -11.10 -5.26
C GLN A 413 5.00 -10.24 -4.89
N PHE A 414 6.20 -10.69 -5.22
CA PHE A 414 7.43 -9.99 -4.88
C PHE A 414 8.35 -9.89 -6.08
N SER A 415 9.24 -8.92 -6.01
CA SER A 415 10.27 -8.65 -7.00
C SER A 415 11.47 -8.10 -6.26
N ILE A 416 12.64 -8.67 -6.50
CA ILE A 416 13.91 -8.06 -6.09
C ILE A 416 14.49 -7.32 -7.28
N GLN A 417 14.56 -6.00 -7.18
CA GLN A 417 15.12 -5.12 -8.20
C GLN A 417 16.51 -4.67 -7.79
N ARG A 418 17.47 -4.75 -8.71
CA ARG A 418 18.83 -4.28 -8.45
C ARG A 418 19.01 -2.83 -8.87
N ARG A 419 19.62 -2.02 -8.00
CA ARG A 419 19.88 -0.60 -8.25
C ARG A 419 21.33 -0.23 -7.91
N GLN A 420 22.05 0.28 -8.90
CA GLN A 420 23.42 0.76 -8.69
C GLN A 420 23.41 2.07 -7.90
N LEU A 421 24.19 2.13 -6.83
CA LEU A 421 24.50 3.38 -6.14
C LEU A 421 25.32 4.27 -7.11
N PRO A 422 24.87 5.50 -7.41
CA PRO A 422 25.61 6.38 -8.30
C PRO A 422 27.01 6.68 -7.76
N GLU A 423 28.04 6.45 -8.56
CA GLU A 423 29.40 6.91 -8.26
C GLU A 423 29.41 8.45 -8.34
N LEU A 424 29.16 9.15 -7.21
CA LEU A 424 29.49 10.55 -6.86
C LEU A 424 28.30 11.37 -6.26
N ILE A 425 28.41 11.66 -4.94
CA ILE A 425 27.88 12.82 -4.17
C ILE A 425 26.38 12.80 -3.70
N PHE A 426 26.18 12.39 -2.43
CA PHE A 426 25.06 12.72 -1.47
C PHE A 426 23.60 12.28 -1.80
N PRO A 427 22.70 12.17 -0.78
CA PRO A 427 21.80 11.04 -0.55
C PRO A 427 20.38 11.22 -1.11
N ASN A 428 20.23 11.74 -2.32
CA ASN A 428 18.90 11.94 -2.89
C ASN A 428 18.63 10.96 -4.03
N GLY A 429 17.95 9.87 -3.63
CA GLY A 429 16.88 9.20 -4.37
C GLY A 429 17.18 8.81 -5.81
N GLY A 430 17.62 7.57 -6.01
CA GLY A 430 17.42 6.91 -7.30
C GLY A 430 15.93 6.63 -7.48
N ALA A 431 15.32 7.16 -8.54
CA ALA A 431 13.93 6.85 -8.85
C ALA A 431 13.80 5.36 -9.21
N ILE A 432 12.90 4.64 -8.56
CA ILE A 432 12.50 3.30 -8.99
C ILE A 432 11.40 3.45 -10.01
N ASP A 433 11.65 2.97 -11.23
CA ASP A 433 10.62 2.77 -12.25
C ASP A 433 10.26 1.28 -12.26
N THR A 434 9.00 0.97 -11.95
CA THR A 434 8.45 -0.39 -11.87
C THR A 434 7.92 -0.91 -13.20
N ALA A 435 8.24 -0.25 -14.32
CA ALA A 435 7.97 -0.78 -15.66
C ALA A 435 8.75 -2.08 -16.00
N ASP A 436 9.46 -2.69 -15.04
CA ASP A 436 10.22 -3.93 -15.21
C ASP A 436 9.29 -5.16 -15.15
N PRO A 437 9.40 -6.15 -16.06
CA PRO A 437 8.38 -7.19 -16.26
C PRO A 437 8.37 -8.36 -15.25
N LEU A 438 9.04 -8.28 -14.10
CA LEU A 438 9.41 -9.49 -13.33
C LEU A 438 8.97 -9.44 -11.86
N PHE A 439 7.67 -9.29 -11.61
CA PHE A 439 7.12 -9.79 -10.34
C PHE A 439 7.02 -11.32 -10.43
N GLN A 440 7.62 -11.99 -9.45
CA GLN A 440 7.37 -13.40 -9.20
C GLN A 440 6.12 -13.52 -8.31
N GLU A 441 5.22 -14.45 -8.64
CA GLU A 441 3.96 -14.65 -7.93
C GLU A 441 4.05 -15.92 -7.09
N TYR A 442 3.80 -15.77 -5.79
CA TYR A 442 3.64 -16.86 -4.83
C TYR A 442 2.19 -16.90 -4.33
N LEU A 443 1.52 -18.03 -4.57
CA LEU A 443 0.15 -18.23 -4.13
C LEU A 443 0.17 -19.04 -2.83
N PHE A 444 -0.18 -18.39 -1.73
CA PHE A 444 -0.38 -19.06 -0.46
C PHE A 444 -1.86 -19.06 -0.08
N THR A 445 -2.26 -20.02 0.74
CA THR A 445 -3.65 -20.12 1.18
C THR A 445 -3.68 -19.75 2.65
N GLU A 446 -4.08 -18.51 2.93
CA GLU A 446 -4.44 -18.11 4.28
C GLU A 446 -5.77 -18.82 4.64
N GLU A 447 -5.71 -20.06 5.12
CA GLU A 447 -6.85 -20.70 5.79
C GLU A 447 -6.99 -20.10 7.20
N LYS A 448 -7.34 -18.80 7.29
CA LYS A 448 -7.78 -18.25 8.57
C LYS A 448 -9.23 -18.70 8.84
N PRO A 449 -9.52 -19.36 9.97
CA PRO A 449 -10.86 -19.82 10.35
C PRO A 449 -11.84 -18.69 10.69
#